data_AF-A0A1F8V5Q0-F1
#
_entry.id   AF-A0A1F8V5Q0-F1
#
_cell.length_a   1.000
_cell.length_b   1.000
_cell.length_c   1.000
_cell.angle_alpha   90.00
_cell.angle_beta   90.00
_cell.angle_gamma   90.00
#
_symmetry.space_group_name_H-M   'P 1'
#
loop_
_entity.id
_entity.type
_entity.pdbx_description
1 polymer ?
#
loop_
_entity_poly.entity_id
_entity_poly.type
_entity_poly.pdbx_seq_one_letter_code
_entity_poly.pdbx_strand_id
1 'polypeptide(L)'
;MNDYNQIQSKRFDMRGLMTLFIGELFVFLYFHINGLDIIPDFVGYIIIAVGLNSLIKYNYRYSQARNCAIGLIFLSLVNLYQNNSLQIPPLLRTISIIIGIAYIIIEIYMIYNILIATAAIADECGYITLSQKLHIEWKTILTLKLITAADTYLIVLIPNLVMIILLIITGFAAVILFLVTLYKSYKTLDGKFPIKPPQQIHQDEKPEGSIEQ
;
A
#
# COMPACT_ATOMS: atom_id res chain seq x y z
N MET A 1 -3.35 32.74 -20.93
CA MET A 1 -2.68 31.44 -21.11
C MET A 1 -2.93 30.66 -19.84
N ASN A 2 -3.80 29.65 -19.90
CA ASN A 2 -4.53 29.11 -18.76
C ASN A 2 -3.61 28.23 -17.88
N ASP A 3 -3.64 28.42 -16.54
CA ASP A 3 -2.84 27.69 -15.54
C ASP A 3 -2.94 26.15 -15.69
N TYR A 4 -4.08 25.71 -16.23
CA TYR A 4 -4.39 24.32 -16.57
C TYR A 4 -3.39 23.68 -17.55
N ASN A 5 -2.85 24.44 -18.51
CA ASN A 5 -1.89 23.93 -19.49
C ASN A 5 -0.47 23.78 -18.90
N GLN A 6 -0.13 24.46 -17.81
CA GLN A 6 1.19 24.36 -17.18
C GLN A 6 1.33 23.13 -16.27
N ILE A 7 0.23 22.64 -15.70
CA ILE A 7 0.23 21.43 -14.87
C ILE A 7 0.42 20.17 -15.76
N GLN A 8 -0.11 20.21 -16.99
CA GLN A 8 -0.12 19.11 -17.97
C GLN A 8 1.25 18.79 -18.60
N SER A 9 2.21 19.73 -18.54
CA SER A 9 3.58 19.53 -19.07
C SER A 9 4.61 19.22 -17.98
N LYS A 10 4.18 19.00 -16.74
CA LYS A 10 5.11 18.83 -15.61
C LYS A 10 5.43 17.34 -15.43
N ARG A 11 6.73 17.04 -15.34
CA ARG A 11 7.23 15.68 -15.07
C ARG A 11 6.64 15.14 -13.77
N PHE A 12 6.28 13.86 -13.77
CA PHE A 12 5.96 13.15 -12.55
C PHE A 12 7.20 13.06 -11.65
N ASP A 13 7.09 13.52 -10.41
CA ASP A 13 8.09 13.36 -9.36
C ASP A 13 7.64 12.21 -8.47
N MET A 14 8.20 11.03 -8.73
CA MET A 14 7.78 9.77 -8.13
C MET A 14 8.68 9.36 -6.97
N ARG A 15 9.56 10.25 -6.48
CA ARG A 15 10.41 10.02 -5.28
C ARG A 15 9.61 9.62 -4.04
N GLY A 16 8.32 9.98 -3.99
CA GLY A 16 7.38 9.46 -3.00
C GLY A 16 7.35 7.93 -2.94
N LEU A 17 7.38 7.23 -4.09
CA LEU A 17 7.41 5.75 -4.13
C LEU A 17 8.68 5.16 -3.51
N MET A 18 9.84 5.82 -3.69
CA MET A 18 11.07 5.44 -2.99
C MET A 18 10.95 5.67 -1.49
N THR A 19 10.24 6.72 -1.06
CA THR A 19 9.93 6.96 0.35
C THR A 19 9.01 5.86 0.89
N LEU A 20 8.02 5.40 0.12
CA LEU A 20 7.19 4.24 0.49
C LEU A 20 8.02 2.97 0.65
N PHE A 21 8.96 2.72 -0.28
CA PHE A 21 9.87 1.58 -0.19
C PHE A 21 10.68 1.60 1.11
N ILE A 22 11.23 2.76 1.47
CA ILE A 22 11.98 2.91 2.73
C ILE A 22 11.06 2.69 3.93
N GLY A 23 9.87 3.28 3.93
CA GLY A 23 8.92 3.12 5.03
C GLY A 23 8.46 1.67 5.23
N GLU A 24 8.13 0.97 4.13
CA GLU A 24 7.78 -0.45 4.17
C GLU A 24 8.95 -1.32 4.63
N LEU A 25 10.18 -0.99 4.23
CA LEU A 25 11.37 -1.66 4.74
C LEU A 25 11.52 -1.51 6.25
N PHE A 26 11.15 -0.35 6.82
CA PHE A 26 11.15 -0.13 8.27
C PHE A 26 10.04 -0.91 8.98
N VAL A 27 8.83 -0.98 8.40
CA VAL A 27 7.74 -1.83 8.95
C VAL A 27 8.15 -3.30 8.93
N PHE A 28 8.86 -3.73 7.89
CA PHE A 28 9.30 -5.11 7.74
C PHE A 28 10.48 -5.50 8.64
N LEU A 29 11.43 -4.58 8.82
CA LEU A 29 12.61 -4.80 9.67
C LEU A 29 12.26 -4.59 11.14
N TYR A 30 11.47 -5.53 11.65
CA TYR A 30 11.11 -5.61 13.06
C TYR A 30 12.29 -6.13 13.89
N PHE A 31 12.91 -5.26 14.68
CA PHE A 31 14.04 -5.63 15.54
C PHE A 31 13.64 -5.58 17.01
N HIS A 32 13.58 -6.77 17.62
CA HIS A 32 13.41 -6.97 19.05
C HIS A 32 14.74 -7.28 19.73
N ILE A 33 15.20 -6.44 20.65
CA ILE A 33 16.32 -6.77 21.55
C ILE A 33 15.85 -6.60 23.00
N ASN A 34 15.94 -7.67 23.78
CA ASN A 34 15.64 -7.69 25.22
C ASN A 34 14.24 -7.16 25.60
N GLY A 35 13.22 -7.42 24.78
CA GLY A 35 11.84 -6.99 25.04
C GLY A 35 11.56 -5.52 24.71
N LEU A 36 12.51 -4.82 24.09
CA LEU A 36 12.29 -3.50 23.51
C LEU A 36 12.34 -3.57 21.98
N ASP A 37 11.33 -2.97 21.36
CA ASP A 37 11.31 -2.64 19.94
C ASP A 37 12.32 -1.54 19.64
N ILE A 38 13.35 -1.85 18.85
CA ILE A 38 14.35 -0.85 18.45
C ILE A 38 13.77 0.07 17.37
N ILE A 39 13.00 -0.50 16.45
CA ILE A 39 12.33 0.23 15.39
C ILE A 39 10.86 -0.17 15.43
N PRO A 40 10.02 0.63 16.10
CA PRO A 40 8.59 0.38 16.09
C PRO A 40 7.99 0.58 14.70
N ASP A 41 7.04 -0.27 14.32
CA ASP A 41 6.36 -0.22 13.01
C ASP A 41 5.75 1.14 12.69
N PHE A 42 5.33 1.89 13.72
CA PHE A 42 4.77 3.23 13.55
C PHE A 42 5.74 4.18 12.85
N VAL A 43 7.06 4.00 13.01
CA VAL A 43 8.08 4.80 12.33
C VAL A 43 8.03 4.56 10.82
N GLY A 44 7.91 3.28 10.41
CA GLY A 44 7.73 2.91 9.01
C GLY A 44 6.46 3.52 8.44
N TYR A 45 5.33 3.45 9.15
CA TYR A 45 4.07 4.06 8.70
C TYR A 45 4.09 5.59 8.64
N ILE A 46 4.86 6.28 9.50
CA ILE A 46 5.11 7.73 9.39
C ILE A 46 5.82 8.02 8.06
N ILE A 47 6.88 7.28 7.74
CA ILE A 47 7.62 7.45 6.48
C ILE A 47 6.71 7.19 5.28
N ILE A 48 5.90 6.14 5.32
CA ILE A 48 4.89 5.84 4.30
C ILE A 48 3.92 7.02 4.13
N ALA A 49 3.38 7.57 5.23
CA ALA A 49 2.44 8.69 5.17
C ALA A 49 3.07 9.95 4.55
N VAL A 50 4.34 10.24 4.85
CA VAL A 50 5.11 11.34 4.22
C VAL A 50 5.29 11.09 2.73
N GLY A 51 5.68 9.87 2.33
CA GLY A 51 5.83 9.49 0.93
C GLY A 51 4.52 9.65 0.15
N LEU A 52 3.41 9.19 0.72
CA LEU A 52 2.08 9.30 0.11
C LEU A 52 1.64 10.75 -0.04
N ASN A 53 1.92 11.59 0.96
CA ASN A 53 1.59 13.01 0.91
C ASN A 53 2.21 13.72 -0.31
N SER A 54 3.44 13.34 -0.68
CA SER A 54 4.11 13.89 -1.86
C SER A 54 3.47 13.47 -3.20
N LEU A 55 2.72 12.37 -3.20
CA LEU A 55 2.11 11.78 -4.40
C LEU A 55 0.64 12.17 -4.59
N ILE A 56 -0.03 12.73 -3.57
CA ILE A 56 -1.47 13.08 -3.62
C ILE A 56 -1.83 13.98 -4.81
N LYS A 57 -0.92 14.89 -5.18
CA LYS A 57 -1.08 15.80 -6.32
C LYS A 57 -1.26 15.08 -7.67
N TYR A 58 -0.92 13.80 -7.76
CA TYR A 58 -1.01 13.01 -9.00
C TYR A 58 -2.22 12.09 -9.04
N ASN A 59 -2.68 11.57 -7.88
CA ASN A 59 -3.86 10.71 -7.84
C ASN A 59 -4.50 10.73 -6.45
N TYR A 60 -5.84 10.91 -6.40
CA TYR A 60 -6.58 11.01 -5.15
C TYR A 60 -6.47 9.75 -4.27
N ARG A 61 -6.26 8.56 -4.87
CA ARG A 61 -6.09 7.30 -4.14
C ARG A 61 -4.88 7.30 -3.22
N TYR A 62 -3.83 8.07 -3.52
CA TYR A 62 -2.73 8.25 -2.57
C TYR A 62 -3.18 8.95 -1.28
N SER A 63 -4.20 9.80 -1.34
CA SER A 63 -4.80 10.39 -0.13
C SER A 63 -5.54 9.33 0.69
N GLN A 64 -6.23 8.39 0.03
CA GLN A 64 -6.88 7.28 0.72
C GLN A 64 -5.85 6.37 1.38
N ALA A 65 -4.78 6.01 0.67
CA ALA A 65 -3.67 5.25 1.23
C ALA A 65 -3.02 5.99 2.41
N ARG A 66 -2.86 7.33 2.33
CA ARG A 66 -2.27 8.12 3.42
C ARG A 66 -3.11 8.04 4.68
N ASN A 67 -4.43 8.13 4.55
CA ASN A 67 -5.33 8.01 5.69
C ASN A 67 -5.24 6.61 6.32
N CYS A 68 -5.04 5.56 5.51
CA CYS A 68 -4.79 4.21 6.01
C CYS A 68 -3.47 4.13 6.78
N ALA A 69 -2.38 4.69 6.22
CA ALA A 69 -1.08 4.76 6.90
C ALA A 69 -1.19 5.48 8.25
N ILE A 70 -1.92 6.60 8.31
CA ILE A 70 -2.19 7.31 9.58
C ILE A 70 -2.93 6.41 10.57
N GLY A 71 -3.95 5.67 10.13
CA GLY A 71 -4.61 4.67 10.96
C GLY A 71 -3.64 3.61 11.51
N LEU A 72 -2.76 3.10 10.66
CA LEU A 72 -1.75 2.10 11.03
C LEU A 72 -0.70 2.62 12.02
N ILE A 73 -0.36 3.91 11.99
CA ILE A 73 0.46 4.56 13.04
C ILE A 73 -0.21 4.40 14.41
N PHE A 74 -1.51 4.70 14.51
CA PHE A 74 -2.22 4.57 15.79
C PHE A 74 -2.40 3.11 16.21
N LEU A 75 -2.73 2.22 15.28
CA LEU A 75 -2.91 0.79 15.58
C LEU A 75 -1.59 0.14 16.04
N SER A 76 -0.46 0.47 15.40
CA SER A 76 0.86 -0.06 15.79
C SER A 76 1.31 0.41 17.18
N LEU A 77 0.96 1.64 17.59
CA LEU A 77 1.20 2.11 18.95
C LEU A 77 0.45 1.30 20.01
N VAL A 78 -0.78 0.87 19.71
CA VAL A 78 -1.57 0.04 20.63
C VAL A 78 -0.94 -1.34 20.79
N ASN A 79 -0.40 -1.93 19.72
CA ASN A 79 0.27 -3.23 19.78
C ASN A 79 1.55 -3.21 20.63
N LEU A 80 2.33 -2.13 20.59
CA LEU A 80 3.56 -1.98 21.39
C LEU A 80 3.30 -2.11 22.89
N TYR A 81 2.15 -1.64 23.38
CA TYR A 81 1.81 -1.72 24.81
C TYR A 81 1.36 -3.12 25.25
N GLN A 82 0.76 -3.92 24.36
CA GLN A 82 0.16 -5.21 24.71
C GLN A 82 1.19 -6.32 24.94
N ASN A 83 2.33 -6.28 24.24
CA ASN A 83 3.36 -7.34 24.30
C ASN A 83 4.10 -7.46 25.64
N ASN A 84 3.97 -6.49 26.55
CA ASN A 84 4.69 -6.48 27.83
C ASN A 84 3.95 -7.11 29.03
N SER A 85 2.76 -7.68 28.83
CA SER A 85 1.94 -8.22 29.93
C SER A 85 1.79 -9.74 29.86
N LEU A 86 2.43 -10.46 30.78
CA LEU A 86 2.42 -11.93 30.89
C LEU A 86 1.04 -12.53 31.27
N GLN A 87 0.03 -11.71 31.54
CA GLN A 87 -1.34 -12.14 31.81
C GLN A 87 -2.33 -11.15 31.21
N ILE A 88 -2.66 -11.33 29.93
CA ILE A 88 -3.68 -10.51 29.25
C ILE A 88 -5.07 -11.05 29.65
N PRO A 89 -5.95 -10.23 30.27
CA PRO A 89 -7.33 -10.61 30.54
C PRO A 89 -8.06 -11.09 29.28
N PRO A 90 -9.04 -12.03 29.38
CA PRO A 90 -9.77 -12.54 28.23
C PRO A 90 -10.40 -11.46 27.34
N LEU A 91 -10.88 -10.36 27.93
CA LEU A 91 -11.42 -9.20 27.20
C LEU A 91 -10.35 -8.52 26.35
N LEU A 92 -9.16 -8.26 26.91
CA LEU A 92 -8.05 -7.65 26.19
C LEU A 92 -7.57 -8.56 25.06
N ARG A 93 -7.59 -9.89 25.24
CA ARG A 93 -7.28 -10.86 24.18
C ARG A 93 -8.24 -10.75 22.99
N THR A 94 -9.54 -10.67 23.23
CA THR A 94 -10.54 -10.48 22.15
C THR A 94 -10.33 -9.15 21.43
N ILE A 95 -10.07 -8.08 22.17
CA ILE A 95 -9.77 -6.75 21.59
C ILE A 95 -8.50 -6.83 20.72
N SER A 96 -7.47 -7.54 21.16
CA SER A 96 -6.22 -7.71 20.40
C SER A 96 -6.46 -8.40 19.05
N ILE A 97 -7.32 -9.43 19.01
CA ILE A 97 -7.70 -10.12 17.77
C ILE A 97 -8.42 -9.15 16.81
N ILE A 98 -9.36 -8.35 17.33
CA ILE A 98 -10.11 -7.36 16.52
C ILE A 98 -9.15 -6.32 15.94
N ILE A 99 -8.21 -5.83 16.74
CA ILE A 99 -7.17 -4.88 16.30
C ILE A 99 -6.29 -5.51 15.22
N GLY A 100 -5.87 -6.77 15.38
CA GLY A 100 -5.09 -7.49 14.37
C GLY A 100 -5.83 -7.65 13.04
N ILE A 101 -7.12 -7.97 13.08
CA ILE A 101 -7.96 -8.03 11.86
C ILE A 101 -8.08 -6.66 11.20
N ALA A 102 -8.36 -5.62 11.99
CA ALA A 102 -8.45 -4.25 11.48
C ALA A 102 -7.12 -3.79 10.84
N TYR A 103 -6.00 -4.14 11.46
CA TYR A 103 -4.66 -3.85 10.94
C TYR A 103 -4.47 -4.44 9.54
N ILE A 104 -4.72 -5.75 9.37
CA ILE A 104 -4.56 -6.45 8.09
C ILE A 104 -5.48 -5.84 7.02
N ILE A 105 -6.73 -5.53 7.35
CA ILE A 105 -7.69 -4.95 6.41
C ILE A 105 -7.21 -3.56 5.95
N ILE A 106 -6.81 -2.70 6.88
CA ILE A 106 -6.35 -1.35 6.58
C ILE A 106 -5.05 -1.39 5.76
N GLU A 107 -4.12 -2.29 6.10
CA GLU A 107 -2.87 -2.48 5.36
C GLU A 107 -3.11 -2.94 3.92
N ILE A 108 -3.96 -3.96 3.72
CA ILE A 108 -4.32 -4.43 2.37
C ILE A 108 -4.97 -3.29 1.57
N TYR A 109 -5.88 -2.54 2.18
CA TYR A 109 -6.54 -1.41 1.51
C TYR A 109 -5.58 -0.27 1.18
N MET A 110 -4.58 -0.02 2.01
CA MET A 110 -3.49 0.91 1.73
C MET A 110 -2.68 0.47 0.49
N ILE A 111 -2.23 -0.79 0.46
CA ILE A 111 -1.46 -1.36 -0.66
C ILE A 111 -2.27 -1.30 -1.95
N TYR A 112 -3.55 -1.69 -1.89
CA TYR A 112 -4.47 -1.61 -3.03
C TYR A 112 -4.49 -0.19 -3.61
N ASN A 113 -4.70 0.84 -2.77
CA ASN A 113 -4.77 2.21 -3.25
C ASN A 113 -3.44 2.70 -3.84
N ILE A 114 -2.30 2.30 -3.27
CA ILE A 114 -0.96 2.61 -3.80
C ILE A 114 -0.78 2.03 -5.21
N LEU A 115 -1.08 0.73 -5.38
CA LEU A 115 -0.82 0.05 -6.65
C LEU A 115 -1.76 0.52 -7.75
N ILE A 116 -3.04 0.72 -7.45
CA ILE A 116 -4.01 1.23 -8.43
C ILE A 116 -3.71 2.68 -8.83
N ALA A 117 -3.32 3.54 -7.88
CA ALA A 117 -2.89 4.90 -8.19
C ALA A 117 -1.67 4.90 -9.11
N THR A 118 -0.70 4.02 -8.82
CA THR A 118 0.53 3.90 -9.60
C THR A 118 0.27 3.34 -11.00
N ALA A 119 -0.68 2.40 -11.13
CA ALA A 119 -1.12 1.86 -12.41
C ALA A 119 -1.77 2.93 -13.30
N ALA A 120 -2.63 3.78 -12.72
CA ALA A 120 -3.23 4.90 -13.44
C ALA A 120 -2.16 5.88 -13.98
N ILE A 121 -1.15 6.21 -13.17
CA ILE A 121 -0.03 7.07 -13.63
C ILE A 121 0.79 6.38 -14.73
N ALA A 122 0.99 5.06 -14.63
CA ALA A 122 1.65 4.30 -15.68
C ALA A 122 0.86 4.34 -17.00
N ASP A 123 -0.46 4.24 -16.96
CA ASP A 123 -1.33 4.37 -18.13
C ASP A 123 -1.31 5.78 -18.74
N GLU A 124 -1.30 6.82 -17.90
CA GLU A 124 -1.14 8.21 -18.34
C GLU A 124 0.19 8.44 -19.06
N CYS A 125 1.25 7.77 -18.61
CA CYS A 125 2.58 7.78 -19.23
C CYS A 125 2.73 6.81 -20.42
N GLY A 126 1.66 6.10 -20.81
CA GLY A 126 1.68 5.11 -21.91
C GLY A 126 2.40 3.79 -21.60
N TYR A 127 2.75 3.52 -20.34
CA TYR A 127 3.38 2.27 -19.89
C TYR A 127 2.31 1.20 -19.59
N ILE A 128 1.57 0.78 -20.62
CA ILE A 128 0.45 -0.16 -20.50
C ILE A 128 0.87 -1.51 -19.88
N THR A 129 2.06 -2.01 -20.25
CA THR A 129 2.59 -3.27 -19.71
C THR A 129 2.88 -3.19 -18.21
N LEU A 130 3.35 -2.02 -17.72
CA LEU A 130 3.57 -1.78 -16.30
C LEU A 130 2.23 -1.65 -15.56
N SER A 131 1.26 -0.92 -16.12
CA SER A 131 -0.08 -0.81 -15.51
C SER A 131 -0.75 -2.17 -15.35
N GLN A 132 -0.79 -2.97 -16.42
CA GLN A 132 -1.34 -4.34 -16.38
C GLN A 132 -0.62 -5.21 -15.34
N LYS A 133 0.71 -5.09 -15.26
CA LYS A 133 1.51 -5.80 -14.27
C LYS A 133 1.16 -5.39 -12.84
N LEU A 134 0.97 -4.10 -12.56
CA LEU A 134 0.55 -3.61 -11.24
C LEU A 134 -0.83 -4.15 -10.85
N HIS A 135 -1.75 -4.26 -11.82
CA HIS A 135 -3.06 -4.88 -11.60
C HIS A 135 -2.99 -6.38 -11.25
N ILE A 136 -2.01 -7.09 -11.80
CA ILE A 136 -1.76 -8.51 -11.47
C ILE A 136 -1.09 -8.60 -10.10
N GLU A 137 -0.03 -7.82 -9.88
CA GLU A 137 0.75 -7.84 -8.65
C GLU A 137 -0.09 -7.49 -7.42
N TRP A 138 -1.04 -6.55 -7.49
CA TRP A 138 -1.92 -6.27 -6.35
C TRP A 138 -2.71 -7.52 -5.93
N LYS A 139 -3.25 -8.28 -6.90
CA LYS A 139 -4.00 -9.51 -6.64
C LYS A 139 -3.08 -10.58 -6.05
N THR A 140 -1.85 -10.68 -6.55
CA THR A 140 -0.84 -11.59 -5.99
C THR A 140 -0.50 -11.24 -4.54
N ILE A 141 -0.29 -9.96 -4.22
CA ILE A 141 -0.03 -9.51 -2.83
C ILE A 141 -1.24 -9.79 -1.94
N LEU A 142 -2.45 -9.49 -2.41
CA LEU A 142 -3.68 -9.79 -1.67
C LEU A 142 -3.74 -11.28 -1.32
N THR A 143 -3.56 -12.15 -2.31
CA THR A 143 -3.60 -13.61 -2.11
C THR A 143 -2.55 -14.04 -1.09
N LEU A 144 -1.31 -13.55 -1.20
CA LEU A 144 -0.25 -13.88 -0.24
C LEU A 144 -0.59 -13.38 1.17
N LYS A 145 -1.08 -12.15 1.33
CA LYS A 145 -1.49 -11.59 2.64
C LYS A 145 -2.65 -12.38 3.25
N LEU A 146 -3.62 -12.83 2.45
CA LEU A 146 -4.71 -13.69 2.93
C LEU A 146 -4.22 -15.07 3.38
N ILE A 147 -3.27 -15.67 2.64
CA ILE A 147 -2.62 -16.93 3.04
C ILE A 147 -1.89 -16.73 4.38
N THR A 148 -1.07 -15.69 4.50
CA THR A 148 -0.34 -15.38 5.74
C THR A 148 -1.30 -15.15 6.93
N ALA A 149 -2.44 -14.49 6.71
CA ALA A 149 -3.46 -14.32 7.74
C ALA A 149 -4.10 -15.66 8.17
N ALA A 150 -4.39 -16.55 7.21
CA ALA A 150 -4.90 -17.88 7.49
C ALA A 150 -3.88 -18.75 8.24
N ASP A 151 -2.60 -18.73 7.81
CA ASP A 151 -1.50 -19.44 8.45
C ASP A 151 -1.35 -19.02 9.92
N THR A 152 -1.47 -17.71 10.20
CA THR A 152 -1.41 -17.16 11.56
C THR A 152 -2.48 -17.80 12.47
N TYR A 153 -3.71 -17.94 11.96
CA TYR A 153 -4.79 -18.58 12.71
C TYR A 153 -4.56 -20.08 12.91
N LEU A 154 -4.07 -20.78 11.87
CA LEU A 154 -3.80 -22.22 11.93
C LEU A 154 -2.69 -22.56 12.93
N ILE A 155 -1.66 -21.72 13.06
CA ILE A 155 -0.57 -21.91 14.03
C ILE A 155 -1.08 -21.90 15.46
N VAL A 156 -2.07 -21.05 15.78
CA VAL A 156 -2.67 -21.00 17.12
C VAL A 156 -3.40 -22.31 17.45
N LEU A 157 -4.01 -22.95 16.45
CA LEU A 157 -4.72 -24.22 16.63
C LEU A 157 -3.75 -25.41 16.71
N ILE A 158 -2.72 -25.43 15.85
CA ILE A 158 -1.77 -26.54 15.72
C ILE A 158 -0.35 -25.94 15.59
N PRO A 159 0.34 -25.68 16.71
CA PRO A 159 1.69 -25.13 16.67
C PRO A 159 2.66 -26.20 16.15
N ASN A 160 3.07 -26.06 14.89
CA ASN A 160 4.03 -26.94 14.21
C ASN A 160 5.08 -26.12 13.47
N LEU A 161 6.34 -26.57 13.51
CA LEU A 161 7.48 -25.93 12.83
C LEU A 161 7.23 -25.73 11.33
N VAL A 162 6.57 -26.68 10.66
CA VAL A 162 6.26 -26.55 9.22
C VAL A 162 5.36 -25.33 8.96
N MET A 163 4.36 -25.09 9.80
CA MET A 163 3.45 -23.94 9.66
C MET A 163 4.17 -22.62 9.94
N ILE A 164 5.07 -22.60 10.93
CA ILE A 164 5.89 -21.42 11.24
C ILE A 164 6.80 -21.07 10.05
N ILE A 165 7.44 -22.07 9.43
CA ILE A 165 8.27 -21.86 8.24
C ILE A 165 7.43 -21.34 7.08
N LEU A 166 6.23 -21.89 6.86
CA LEU A 166 5.32 -21.45 5.81
C LEU A 166 4.91 -19.97 6.01
N LEU A 167 4.54 -19.59 7.23
CA LEU A 167 4.18 -18.22 7.59
C LEU A 167 5.31 -17.24 7.27
N ILE A 168 6.55 -17.58 7.64
CA ILE A 168 7.73 -16.74 7.36
C ILE A 168 7.91 -16.60 5.85
N ILE A 169 7.85 -17.71 5.10
CA ILE A 169 8.03 -17.68 3.64
C ILE A 169 6.95 -16.84 2.96
N THR A 170 5.67 -17.04 3.29
CA THR A 170 4.56 -16.33 2.65
C THR A 170 4.57 -14.84 3.01
N GLY A 171 4.85 -14.51 4.28
CA GLY A 171 5.00 -13.14 4.75
C GLY A 171 6.15 -12.40 4.06
N PHE A 172 7.34 -13.01 4.00
CA PHE A 172 8.49 -12.44 3.30
C PHE A 172 8.21 -12.26 1.80
N ALA A 173 7.59 -13.25 1.15
CA ALA A 173 7.26 -13.18 -0.26
C ALA A 173 6.33 -12.00 -0.58
N ALA A 174 5.31 -11.76 0.25
CA ALA A 174 4.38 -10.64 0.07
C ALA A 174 5.10 -9.29 0.15
N VAL A 175 5.92 -9.08 1.18
CA VAL A 175 6.64 -7.82 1.42
C VAL A 175 7.69 -7.58 0.34
N ILE A 176 8.51 -8.59 0.01
CA ILE A 176 9.54 -8.48 -1.03
C ILE A 176 8.90 -8.14 -2.37
N LEU A 177 7.79 -8.79 -2.72
CA LEU A 177 7.09 -8.50 -3.96
C LEU A 177 6.59 -7.04 -3.98
N PHE A 178 5.99 -6.56 -2.89
CA PHE A 178 5.55 -5.17 -2.77
C PHE A 178 6.71 -4.16 -2.89
N LEU A 179 7.82 -4.40 -2.18
CA LEU A 179 9.04 -3.57 -2.26
C LEU A 179 9.62 -3.53 -3.69
N VAL A 180 9.73 -4.67 -4.34
CA VAL A 180 10.21 -4.77 -5.73
C VAL A 180 9.29 -4.00 -6.68
N THR A 181 7.98 -4.09 -6.49
CA THR A 181 6.98 -3.34 -7.26
C THR A 181 7.16 -1.83 -7.08
N LEU A 182 7.29 -1.34 -5.84
CA LEU A 182 7.51 0.08 -5.56
C LEU A 182 8.79 0.61 -6.24
N TYR A 183 9.89 -0.12 -6.10
CA TYR A 183 11.17 0.28 -6.68
C TYR A 183 11.14 0.28 -8.21
N LYS A 184 10.54 -0.74 -8.83
CA LYS A 184 10.40 -0.80 -10.30
C LYS A 184 9.51 0.32 -10.83
N SER A 185 8.40 0.61 -10.15
CA SER A 185 7.51 1.71 -10.53
C SER A 185 8.19 3.06 -10.40
N TYR A 186 8.93 3.29 -9.30
CA TYR A 186 9.75 4.49 -9.12
C TYR A 186 10.73 4.68 -10.29
N LYS A 187 11.57 3.67 -10.55
CA LYS A 187 12.60 3.73 -11.61
C LYS A 187 12.01 3.97 -13.00
N THR A 188 10.78 3.51 -13.24
CA THR A 188 10.14 3.60 -14.56
C THR A 188 9.41 4.93 -14.75
N LEU A 189 8.71 5.41 -13.72
CA LEU A 189 7.79 6.55 -13.82
C LEU A 189 8.40 7.88 -13.41
N ASP A 190 9.46 7.88 -12.60
CA ASP A 190 10.10 9.12 -12.16
C ASP A 190 10.65 9.92 -13.35
N GLY A 191 10.33 11.21 -13.40
CA GLY A 191 10.74 12.12 -14.47
C GLY A 191 10.00 11.96 -15.80
N LYS A 192 8.98 11.10 -15.88
CA LYS A 192 8.19 10.88 -17.10
C LYS A 192 7.09 11.93 -17.29
N PHE A 193 6.64 12.07 -18.53
CA PHE A 193 5.58 12.98 -18.92
C PHE A 193 4.30 12.19 -19.23
N PRO A 194 3.11 12.73 -18.92
CA PRO A 194 1.86 12.15 -19.39
C PRO A 194 1.83 12.22 -20.93
N ILE A 195 1.51 11.09 -21.55
CA ILE A 195 1.34 10.95 -23.01
C ILE A 195 -0.14 11.16 -23.38
N LYS A 196 -1.06 10.83 -22.46
CA LYS A 196 -2.49 11.09 -22.62
C LYS A 196 -2.88 12.33 -21.82
N PRO A 197 -3.63 13.29 -22.39
CA PRO A 197 -4.27 14.32 -21.58
C PRO A 197 -5.23 13.64 -20.58
N PRO A 198 -5.19 13.97 -19.29
CA PRO A 198 -6.14 13.46 -18.31
C PRO A 198 -7.55 13.93 -18.69
N GLN A 199 -8.44 12.97 -18.93
CA GLN A 199 -9.89 13.13 -19.12
C GLN A 199 -10.35 13.77 -20.46
N GLN A 200 -10.42 12.95 -21.51
CA GLN A 200 -11.65 12.88 -22.31
C GLN A 200 -12.48 11.69 -21.80
N ILE A 201 -13.10 11.86 -20.63
CA ILE A 201 -14.15 10.98 -20.15
C ILE A 201 -15.34 11.93 -19.91
N HIS A 202 -16.37 11.81 -20.75
CA HIS A 202 -17.63 12.59 -20.80
C HIS A 202 -17.81 13.69 -21.86
N GLN A 203 -17.35 13.52 -23.12
CA GLN A 203 -17.94 14.29 -24.24
C GLN A 203 -18.22 13.52 -25.55
N ASP A 204 -17.85 12.25 -25.70
CA ASP A 204 -18.06 11.51 -26.97
C ASP A 204 -19.41 10.78 -27.10
N GLU A 205 -20.38 11.05 -26.23
CA GLU A 205 -21.79 10.69 -26.48
C GLU A 205 -22.65 11.95 -26.50
N LYS A 206 -22.45 12.77 -27.54
CA LYS A 206 -23.50 13.65 -28.03
C LYS A 206 -24.16 12.92 -29.20
N PRO A 207 -25.44 12.50 -29.12
CA PRO A 207 -26.11 11.98 -30.28
C PRO A 207 -26.24 13.12 -31.32
N GLU A 208 -25.41 13.07 -32.35
CA GLU A 208 -25.70 13.71 -33.64
C GLU A 208 -27.00 13.11 -34.18
N GLY A 209 -28.05 13.90 -34.22
CA GLY A 209 -29.34 13.44 -34.75
C GLY A 209 -30.54 14.22 -34.26
N SER A 210 -30.47 15.55 -34.22
CA SER A 210 -31.67 16.39 -34.29
C SER A 210 -31.48 17.38 -35.43
N ILE A 211 -31.85 16.96 -36.64
CA ILE A 211 -32.25 17.85 -37.73
C ILE A 211 -33.39 17.17 -38.50
N GLU A 212 -34.57 17.79 -38.36
CA GLU A 212 -35.64 17.98 -39.35
C GLU A 212 -36.23 16.76 -40.07
N GLN A 213 -37.46 16.39 -39.67
CA GLN A 213 -38.70 16.61 -40.45
C GLN A 213 -39.93 16.24 -39.62
#